data_AF-A0A8T0J8N1-F1
#
_entry.id   AF-A0A8T0J8N1-F1
#
_cell.length_a   1.000
_cell.length_b   1.000
_cell.length_c   1.000
_cell.angle_alpha   90.00
_cell.angle_beta   90.00
_cell.angle_gamma   90.00
#
_symmetry.space_group_name_H-M   'P 1'
#
loop_
_entity.id
_entity.type
_entity.pdbx_description
1 polymer ?
#
loop_
_entity_poly.entity_id
_entity_poly.type
_entity_poly.pdbx_seq_one_letter_code
_entity_poly.pdbx_strand_id
1 'polypeptide(L)'
;MAVVGWVVVFFSIVPVVRGDYNCSKSRILDTQMDDFKENLKHAVANLNVWLYQQKDRKMNLTSTSDKTNYMIWLWGECDPSDTSDSCRDCVNELTANLLTVCNNSSWGELTMVVKGKTVCFVHYNGVDYVDDAPVTLIQKFRHSLLFFLLWHLLMFLYMCLS
;
A
#
# COMPACT_ATOMS: atom_id res chain seq x y z
N MET A 1 28.39 4.67 -31.65
CA MET A 1 26.93 4.51 -31.92
C MET A 1 26.32 3.22 -31.35
N ALA A 2 27.07 2.37 -30.62
CA ALA A 2 26.55 1.14 -30.03
C ALA A 2 25.86 1.30 -28.65
N VAL A 3 26.00 2.46 -27.99
CA VAL A 3 25.49 2.70 -26.63
C VAL A 3 23.96 2.94 -26.61
N VAL A 4 23.41 3.48 -27.70
CA VAL A 4 21.98 3.84 -27.79
C VAL A 4 21.08 2.59 -27.94
N GLY A 5 21.59 1.51 -28.55
CA GLY A 5 20.83 0.27 -28.75
C GLY A 5 20.56 -0.51 -27.46
N TRP A 6 21.47 -0.43 -26.48
CA TRP A 6 21.31 -1.14 -25.20
C TRP A 6 20.27 -0.49 -24.28
N VAL A 7 20.08 0.83 -24.37
CA VAL A 7 19.11 1.56 -23.53
C VAL A 7 17.66 1.18 -23.90
N VAL A 8 17.35 0.95 -25.17
CA VAL A 8 15.99 0.63 -25.63
C VAL A 8 15.57 -0.81 -25.25
N VAL A 9 16.51 -1.75 -25.21
CA VAL A 9 16.25 -3.13 -24.77
C VAL A 9 15.98 -3.17 -23.27
N PHE A 10 16.67 -2.36 -22.46
CA PHE A 10 16.44 -2.30 -21.01
C PHE A 10 15.04 -1.81 -20.65
N PHE A 11 14.47 -0.86 -21.39
CA PHE A 11 13.11 -0.36 -21.14
C PHE A 11 12.01 -1.37 -21.50
N SER A 12 12.31 -2.38 -22.33
CA SER A 12 11.31 -3.36 -22.80
C SER A 12 11.13 -4.56 -21.86
N ILE A 13 11.99 -4.70 -20.83
CA ILE A 13 11.98 -5.84 -19.90
C ILE A 13 11.56 -5.40 -18.48
N VAL A 14 11.39 -4.09 -18.23
CA VAL A 14 10.98 -3.63 -16.91
C VAL A 14 9.56 -4.12 -16.63
N PRO A 15 9.34 -4.93 -15.58
CA PRO A 15 8.00 -5.32 -15.19
C PRO A 15 7.20 -4.05 -14.90
N VAL A 16 6.05 -3.90 -15.56
CA VAL A 16 5.13 -2.79 -15.28
C VAL A 16 4.59 -3.01 -13.87
N VAL A 17 5.16 -2.29 -12.91
CA VAL A 17 4.63 -2.17 -11.54
C VAL A 17 3.57 -1.09 -11.57
N ARG A 18 2.37 -1.42 -11.11
CA ARG A 18 1.25 -0.49 -11.07
C ARG A 18 0.61 -0.51 -9.69
N GLY A 19 0.49 0.67 -9.08
CA GLY A 19 -0.37 0.88 -7.94
C GLY A 19 -1.76 1.30 -8.40
N ASP A 20 -2.79 0.66 -7.88
CA ASP A 20 -4.16 1.11 -8.02
C ASP A 20 -4.70 1.45 -6.62
N TYR A 21 -5.56 2.45 -6.53
CA TYR A 21 -6.23 2.80 -5.29
C TYR A 21 -7.72 3.04 -5.50
N ASN A 22 -8.45 2.90 -4.41
CA ASN A 22 -9.87 3.13 -4.36
C ASN A 22 -10.20 3.72 -2.99
N CYS A 23 -10.58 4.99 -2.96
CA CYS A 23 -10.90 5.69 -1.73
C CYS A 23 -12.36 6.17 -1.79
N SER A 24 -13.06 6.11 -0.66
CA SER A 24 -14.41 6.65 -0.57
C SER A 24 -14.44 8.16 -0.37
N LYS A 25 -15.66 8.74 -0.46
CA LYS A 25 -15.90 10.07 0.07
C LYS A 25 -15.76 10.06 1.60
N SER A 26 -15.35 11.19 2.17
CA SER A 26 -15.37 11.37 3.61
C SER A 26 -16.81 11.33 4.14
N ARG A 27 -17.06 10.47 5.12
CA ARG A 27 -18.20 10.52 6.04
C ARG A 27 -17.74 10.63 7.49
N ILE A 28 -16.44 10.78 7.73
CA ILE A 28 -15.89 11.01 9.07
C ILE A 28 -16.24 12.44 9.46
N LEU A 29 -16.81 12.63 10.64
CA LEU A 29 -17.09 13.97 11.16
C LEU A 29 -15.77 14.72 11.36
N ASP A 30 -15.74 16.02 11.04
CA ASP A 30 -14.52 16.84 11.20
C ASP A 30 -13.95 16.76 12.63
N THR A 31 -14.83 16.65 13.64
CA THR A 31 -14.46 16.51 15.05
C THR A 31 -13.81 15.17 15.40
N GLN A 32 -13.91 14.16 14.53
CA GLN A 32 -13.34 12.82 14.72
C GLN A 32 -12.16 12.54 13.78
N MET A 33 -11.83 13.48 12.87
CA MET A 33 -10.85 13.26 11.81
C MET A 33 -9.43 13.03 12.35
N ASP A 34 -9.01 13.79 13.36
CA ASP A 34 -7.67 13.66 13.93
C ASP A 34 -7.49 12.33 14.65
N ASP A 35 -8.48 11.93 15.46
CA ASP A 35 -8.54 10.63 16.14
C ASP A 35 -8.55 9.47 15.13
N PHE A 36 -9.32 9.60 14.05
CA PHE A 36 -9.34 8.64 12.95
C PHE A 36 -7.94 8.47 12.33
N LYS A 37 -7.25 9.58 12.02
CA LYS A 37 -5.91 9.54 11.43
C LYS A 37 -4.88 8.96 12.39
N GLU A 38 -4.97 9.28 13.67
CA GLU A 38 -4.10 8.73 14.72
C GLU A 38 -4.27 7.21 14.81
N ASN A 39 -5.49 6.71 14.94
CA ASN A 39 -5.77 5.28 14.98
C ASN A 39 -5.35 4.54 13.71
N LEU A 40 -5.60 5.12 12.54
CA LEU A 40 -5.20 4.52 11.27
C LEU A 40 -3.67 4.40 11.20
N LYS A 41 -2.92 5.42 11.65
CA LYS A 41 -1.46 5.35 11.76
C LYS A 41 -1.01 4.24 12.69
N HIS A 42 -1.65 4.07 13.85
CA HIS A 42 -1.34 2.99 14.78
C HIS A 42 -1.59 1.60 14.18
N ALA A 43 -2.73 1.41 13.50
CA ALA A 43 -3.05 0.17 12.81
C ALA A 43 -2.04 -0.12 11.69
N VAL A 44 -1.69 0.88 10.89
CA VAL A 44 -0.67 0.78 9.82
C VAL A 44 0.70 0.39 10.38
N ALA A 45 1.13 1.01 11.47
CA ALA A 45 2.42 0.69 12.09
C ALA A 45 2.47 -0.78 12.53
N ASN A 46 1.39 -1.28 13.14
CA ASN A 46 1.28 -2.69 13.52
C ASN A 46 1.28 -3.63 12.30
N LEU A 47 0.57 -3.26 11.23
CA LEU A 47 0.54 -4.03 9.98
C LEU A 47 1.95 -4.20 9.41
N ASN A 48 2.71 -3.11 9.34
CA ASN A 48 4.06 -3.07 8.79
C ASN A 48 5.06 -3.93 9.59
N VAL A 49 4.83 -4.11 10.89
CA VAL A 49 5.70 -4.94 11.75
C VAL A 49 5.37 -6.43 11.63
N TRP A 50 4.08 -6.79 11.55
CA TRP A 50 3.64 -8.16 11.81
C TRP A 50 3.16 -8.93 10.58
N LEU A 51 2.68 -8.26 9.53
CA LEU A 51 2.05 -8.94 8.39
C LEU A 51 3.02 -9.88 7.66
N TYR A 52 4.24 -9.42 7.37
CA TYR A 52 5.25 -10.22 6.67
C TYR A 52 5.82 -11.38 7.51
N GLN A 53 5.43 -11.49 8.78
CA GLN A 53 5.77 -12.61 9.65
C GLN A 53 4.69 -13.69 9.65
N GLN A 54 3.48 -13.37 9.15
CA GLN A 54 2.38 -14.32 9.06
C GLN A 54 2.69 -15.38 8.01
N LYS A 55 2.34 -16.63 8.31
CA LYS A 55 2.59 -17.78 7.45
C LYS A 55 1.79 -17.72 6.15
N ASP A 56 0.55 -17.23 6.22
CA ASP A 56 -0.38 -17.07 5.11
C ASP A 56 -0.36 -15.66 4.48
N ARG A 57 0.52 -14.78 4.98
CA ARG A 57 0.69 -13.39 4.53
C ARG A 57 -0.57 -12.54 4.61
N LYS A 58 -1.48 -12.85 5.53
CA LYS A 58 -2.72 -12.10 5.75
C LYS A 58 -2.75 -11.59 7.18
N MET A 59 -3.26 -10.38 7.39
CA MET A 59 -3.41 -9.84 8.73
C MET A 59 -4.56 -8.86 8.82
N ASN A 60 -5.30 -8.95 9.93
CA ASN A 60 -6.44 -8.09 10.21
C ASN A 60 -6.17 -7.41 11.55
N LEU A 61 -6.44 -6.13 11.62
CA LEU A 61 -6.21 -5.30 12.79
C LEU A 61 -7.44 -4.46 13.06
N THR A 62 -7.73 -4.30 14.34
CA THR A 62 -8.74 -3.38 14.83
C THR A 62 -8.05 -2.39 15.76
N SER A 63 -8.30 -1.10 15.56
CA SER A 63 -7.79 -0.03 16.42
C SER A 63 -8.96 0.86 16.84
N THR A 64 -9.10 1.09 18.14
CA THR A 64 -10.19 1.89 18.72
C THR A 64 -9.60 3.06 19.47
N SER A 65 -10.16 4.26 19.30
CA SER A 65 -9.71 5.47 20.00
C SER A 65 -10.26 5.43 21.42
N ASP A 66 -9.40 5.61 22.41
CA ASP A 66 -9.82 5.73 23.81
C ASP A 66 -10.61 7.04 24.07
N LYS A 67 -10.49 8.05 23.19
CA LYS A 67 -11.16 9.35 23.36
C LYS A 67 -12.56 9.37 22.75
N THR A 68 -12.69 8.85 21.52
CA THR A 68 -13.94 8.93 20.73
C THR A 68 -14.64 7.59 20.59
N ASN A 69 -14.04 6.49 21.07
CA ASN A 69 -14.45 5.11 20.79
C ASN A 69 -14.54 4.80 19.28
N TYR A 70 -13.94 5.64 18.44
CA TYR A 70 -13.95 5.44 17.00
C TYR A 70 -13.08 4.23 16.66
N MET A 71 -13.65 3.28 15.94
CA MET A 71 -13.00 2.01 15.59
C MET A 71 -12.64 1.97 14.11
N ILE A 72 -11.47 1.43 13.80
CA ILE A 72 -10.94 1.23 12.45
C ILE A 72 -10.59 -0.24 12.29
N TRP A 73 -10.96 -0.79 11.15
CA TRP A 73 -10.56 -2.12 10.70
C TRP A 73 -9.55 -1.95 9.58
N LEU A 74 -8.44 -2.67 9.66
CA LEU A 74 -7.39 -2.67 8.66
C LEU A 74 -7.11 -4.12 8.28
N TRP A 75 -7.07 -4.38 6.99
CA TRP A 75 -6.71 -5.65 6.38
C TRP A 75 -5.50 -5.44 5.50
N GLY A 76 -4.57 -6.38 5.54
CA GLY A 76 -3.48 -6.45 4.58
C GLY A 76 -3.23 -7.86 4.14
N GLU A 77 -2.78 -8.00 2.89
CA GLU A 77 -2.36 -9.28 2.32
C GLU A 77 -1.16 -9.07 1.41
N CYS A 78 -0.27 -10.06 1.39
CA CYS A 78 0.72 -10.23 0.31
C CYS A 78 0.52 -11.58 -0.38
N ASP A 79 1.10 -11.69 -1.56
CA ASP A 79 1.28 -12.97 -2.23
C ASP A 79 2.06 -13.96 -1.33
N PRO A 80 1.50 -15.12 -0.97
CA PRO A 80 2.20 -16.11 -0.15
C PRO A 80 3.39 -16.76 -0.86
N SER A 81 3.48 -16.63 -2.18
CA SER A 81 4.63 -17.12 -2.96
C SER A 81 5.83 -16.15 -2.98
N ASP A 82 5.66 -14.92 -2.49
CA ASP A 82 6.74 -13.93 -2.39
C ASP A 82 7.57 -14.09 -1.09
N THR A 83 8.76 -13.50 -1.12
CA THR A 83 9.65 -13.47 0.05
C THR A 83 9.09 -12.58 1.16
N SER A 84 9.49 -12.82 2.42
CA SER A 84 9.13 -11.95 3.55
C SER A 84 9.55 -10.49 3.31
N ASP A 85 10.73 -10.27 2.71
CA ASP A 85 11.24 -8.94 2.42
C ASP A 85 10.42 -8.25 1.32
N SER A 86 10.11 -8.96 0.23
CA SER A 86 9.24 -8.43 -0.84
C SER A 86 7.86 -8.05 -0.31
N CYS A 87 7.27 -8.86 0.55
CA CYS A 87 6.00 -8.55 1.20
C CYS A 87 6.10 -7.31 2.10
N ARG A 88 7.14 -7.24 2.94
CA ARG A 88 7.38 -6.08 3.82
C ARG A 88 7.51 -4.79 3.00
N ASP A 89 8.32 -4.80 1.96
CA ASP A 89 8.57 -3.62 1.13
C ASP A 89 7.30 -3.20 0.39
N CYS A 90 6.52 -4.15 -0.14
CA CYS A 90 5.26 -3.89 -0.80
C CYS A 90 4.23 -3.24 0.15
N VAL A 91 4.05 -3.79 1.35
CA VAL A 91 3.09 -3.25 2.34
C VAL A 91 3.54 -1.91 2.90
N ASN A 92 4.84 -1.71 3.13
CA ASN A 92 5.39 -0.42 3.53
C ASN A 92 5.12 0.66 2.47
N GLU A 93 5.29 0.33 1.19
CA GLU A 93 5.01 1.24 0.08
C GLU A 93 3.52 1.63 0.02
N LEU A 94 2.62 0.64 0.13
CA LEU A 94 1.18 0.91 0.12
C LEU A 94 0.76 1.75 1.31
N THR A 95 1.22 1.42 2.51
CA THR A 95 0.83 2.13 3.73
C THR A 95 1.40 3.54 3.83
N ALA A 96 2.61 3.78 3.29
CA ALA A 96 3.18 5.13 3.20
C ALA A 96 2.32 6.06 2.34
N ASN A 97 1.70 5.53 1.29
CA ASN A 97 0.85 6.28 0.37
C ASN A 97 -0.62 6.35 0.83
N LEU A 98 -1.07 5.42 1.67
CA LEU A 98 -2.47 5.29 2.09
C LEU A 98 -3.06 6.59 2.63
N LEU A 99 -2.36 7.24 3.56
CA LEU A 99 -2.80 8.49 4.18
C LEU A 99 -2.69 9.71 3.26
N THR A 100 -1.83 9.68 2.26
CA THR A 100 -1.69 10.77 1.30
C THR A 100 -2.77 10.67 0.21
N VAL A 101 -3.03 9.46 -0.28
CA VAL A 101 -3.96 9.19 -1.37
C VAL A 101 -5.41 9.20 -0.87
N CYS A 102 -5.69 8.59 0.28
CA CYS A 102 -7.03 8.49 0.87
C CYS A 102 -7.22 9.39 2.11
N ASN A 103 -6.50 10.53 2.20
CA ASN A 103 -6.36 11.38 3.40
C ASN A 103 -7.68 11.71 4.16
N ASN A 104 -8.80 11.82 3.45
CA ASN A 104 -10.08 12.15 4.04
C ASN A 104 -11.13 11.08 3.80
N SER A 105 -10.77 9.88 3.36
CA SER A 105 -11.75 8.85 3.01
C SER A 105 -12.09 7.99 4.22
N SER A 106 -13.37 7.65 4.39
CA SER A 106 -13.85 6.78 5.49
C SER A 106 -13.36 5.34 5.35
N TRP A 107 -13.07 4.94 4.12
CA TRP A 107 -12.41 3.69 3.78
C TRP A 107 -11.52 3.91 2.57
N GLY A 108 -10.48 3.09 2.46
CA GLY A 108 -9.55 3.16 1.35
C GLY A 108 -8.87 1.82 1.13
N GLU A 109 -8.60 1.53 -0.14
CA GLU A 109 -7.86 0.35 -0.57
C GLU A 109 -6.76 0.76 -1.52
N LEU A 110 -5.55 0.27 -1.28
CA LEU A 110 -4.43 0.36 -2.19
C LEU A 110 -3.99 -1.05 -2.55
N THR A 111 -3.68 -1.26 -3.82
CA THR A 111 -3.29 -2.55 -4.38
C THR A 111 -2.09 -2.38 -5.28
N MET A 112 -1.09 -3.25 -5.14
CA MET A 112 0.05 -3.31 -6.04
C MET A 112 -0.08 -4.50 -6.98
N VAL A 113 0.03 -4.24 -8.28
CA VAL A 113 -0.10 -5.23 -9.35
C VAL A 113 1.19 -5.29 -10.16
N VAL A 114 1.74 -6.49 -10.31
CA VAL A 114 2.93 -6.79 -11.12
C VAL A 114 2.55 -7.84 -12.16
N LYS A 115 2.75 -7.52 -13.46
CA LYS A 115 2.38 -8.41 -14.58
C LYS A 115 0.92 -8.93 -14.52
N GLY A 116 0.00 -8.12 -14.00
CA GLY A 116 -1.42 -8.47 -13.87
C GLY A 116 -1.78 -9.29 -12.64
N LYS A 117 -0.83 -9.61 -11.75
CA LYS A 117 -1.06 -10.29 -10.47
C LYS A 117 -0.95 -9.28 -9.32
N THR A 118 -1.91 -9.30 -8.39
CA THR A 118 -1.81 -8.55 -7.14
C THR A 118 -0.72 -9.17 -6.27
N VAL A 119 0.29 -8.38 -5.91
CA VAL A 119 1.41 -8.80 -5.05
C VAL A 119 1.21 -8.41 -3.60
N CYS A 120 0.54 -7.28 -3.34
CA CYS A 120 0.02 -6.95 -2.02
C CYS A 120 -1.17 -5.99 -2.13
N PHE A 121 -2.00 -5.96 -1.09
CA PHE A 121 -3.03 -4.95 -0.92
C PHE A 121 -3.17 -4.56 0.55
N VAL A 122 -3.67 -3.36 0.78
CA VAL A 122 -4.03 -2.83 2.10
C VAL A 122 -5.39 -2.16 2.00
N HIS A 123 -6.31 -2.53 2.88
CA HIS A 123 -7.66 -2.01 2.95
C HIS A 123 -7.96 -1.53 4.37
N TYR A 124 -8.52 -0.33 4.54
CA TYR A 124 -9.05 0.11 5.84
C TYR A 124 -10.50 0.54 5.73
N ASN A 125 -11.23 0.42 6.84
CA ASN A 125 -12.60 0.88 6.97
C ASN A 125 -12.89 1.41 8.38
N GLY A 126 -13.48 2.60 8.49
CA GLY A 126 -13.98 3.16 9.74
C GLY A 126 -15.39 2.66 10.09
N VAL A 127 -15.65 2.36 11.37
CA VAL A 127 -16.85 1.62 11.82
C VAL A 127 -18.17 2.36 11.71
N ASP A 128 -18.15 3.68 11.65
CA ASP A 128 -19.38 4.47 11.42
C ASP A 128 -19.93 4.30 9.98
N TYR A 129 -19.34 3.38 9.20
CA TYR A 129 -19.82 2.93 7.90
C TYR A 129 -20.93 1.86 8.04
N VAL A 130 -22.14 2.31 8.32
CA VAL A 130 -23.36 1.49 8.18
C VAL A 130 -23.91 1.68 6.76
N ASP A 131 -23.88 0.61 5.97
CA ASP A 131 -24.59 0.40 4.71
C ASP A 131 -24.57 1.53 3.66
N ASP A 132 -23.73 1.33 2.65
CA ASP A 132 -24.02 1.54 1.22
C ASP A 132 -22.70 1.27 0.49
N ALA A 133 -22.57 0.26 -0.38
CA ALA A 133 -21.34 0.14 -1.17
C ALA A 133 -21.16 1.41 -2.05
N PRO A 134 -20.18 2.30 -1.82
CA PRO A 134 -20.09 3.52 -2.59
C PRO A 134 -19.28 3.25 -3.86
N VAL A 135 -19.66 3.99 -4.91
CA VAL A 135 -19.08 3.97 -6.26
C VAL A 135 -17.55 3.81 -6.21
N THR A 136 -17.09 2.65 -6.67
CA THR A 136 -15.67 2.28 -6.81
C THR A 136 -15.00 3.25 -7.79
N LEU A 137 -14.24 4.20 -7.25
CA LEU A 137 -13.40 5.09 -8.06
C LEU A 137 -12.00 4.47 -8.06
N ILE A 138 -11.85 3.40 -8.86
CA ILE A 138 -10.55 2.78 -9.11
C ILE A 138 -9.72 3.79 -9.90
N GLN A 139 -8.81 4.47 -9.21
CA GLN A 139 -7.89 5.40 -9.82
C GLN A 139 -6.50 4.77 -9.86
N LYS A 140 -5.85 4.89 -11.02
CA LYS A 140 -4.48 4.44 -11.18
C LYS A 140 -3.59 5.49 -10.55
N PHE A 141 -2.61 5.08 -9.77
CA PHE A 141 -1.53 5.97 -9.39
C PHE A 141 -0.23 5.43 -9.94
N ARG A 142 0.45 6.28 -10.69
CA ARG A 142 1.79 5.99 -11.15
C ARG A 142 2.75 6.41 -10.06
N HIS A 143 3.30 5.45 -9.33
CA HIS A 143 4.61 5.69 -8.75
C HIS A 143 5.60 5.83 -9.90
N SER A 144 6.44 6.87 -9.81
CA SER A 144 7.49 7.11 -10.78
C SER A 144 8.39 5.88 -10.77
N LEU A 145 8.31 5.07 -11.83
CA LEU A 145 9.13 3.87 -12.08
C LEU A 145 10.61 4.09 -11.73
N LEU A 146 11.06 5.35 -11.81
CA LEU A 146 12.38 5.83 -11.39
C LEU A 146 12.76 5.44 -9.97
N PHE A 147 11.88 5.54 -8.96
CA PHE A 147 12.26 5.27 -7.57
C PHE A 147 12.52 3.79 -7.33
N PHE A 148 11.62 2.93 -7.83
CA PHE A 148 11.77 1.48 -7.74
C PHE A 148 13.00 0.99 -8.52
N LEU A 149 13.21 1.54 -9.73
CA LEU A 149 14.40 1.27 -10.54
C LEU A 149 15.68 1.76 -9.85
N LEU A 150 15.71 2.98 -9.31
CA LEU A 150 16.87 3.55 -8.60
C LEU A 150 17.25 2.72 -7.38
N TRP A 151 16.27 2.29 -6.58
CA TRP A 151 16.51 1.44 -5.41
C TRP A 151 17.16 0.11 -5.80
N HIS A 152 16.62 -0.54 -6.84
CA HIS A 152 17.15 -1.83 -7.30
C HIS A 152 18.52 -1.67 -7.98
N LEU A 153 18.75 -0.57 -8.71
CA LEU A 153 20.05 -0.26 -9.30
C LEU A 153 21.12 0.03 -8.22
N LEU A 154 20.74 0.71 -7.14
CA LEU A 154 21.60 0.93 -5.96
C LEU A 154 21.96 -0.37 -5.25
N MET A 155 20.98 -1.24 -5.00
CA MET A 155 21.23 -2.57 -4.41
C MET A 155 22.17 -3.41 -5.28
N PHE A 156 21.95 -3.41 -6.60
CA PHE A 156 22.79 -4.16 -7.54
C PHE A 156 24.22 -3.63 -7.58
N LEU A 157 24.40 -2.31 -7.58
CA LEU A 157 25.72 -1.68 -7.49
C LEU A 157 26.41 -2.02 -6.17
N TYR A 158 25.69 -2.01 -5.05
CA TYR A 158 26.23 -2.35 -3.73
C TYR A 158 26.75 -3.79 -3.65
N MET A 159 26.02 -4.75 -4.26
CA MET A 159 26.46 -6.16 -4.33
C MET A 159 27.62 -6.40 -5.28
N CYS A 160 27.82 -5.57 -6.31
CA CYS A 160 28.97 -5.68 -7.21
C CYS A 160 30.25 -5.02 -6.68
N LEU A 161 30.15 -4.16 -5.66
CA LEU A 161 31.26 -3.40 -5.06
C LEU A 161 31.78 -3.99 -3.74
N SER A 162 31.13 -5.04 -3.22
CA SER A 162 31.58 -5.83 -2.05
C SER A 162 32.11 -7.18 -2.50
#